data_AF-A0A4Y3QQJ3-F1
#
_entry.id   AF-A0A4Y3QQJ3-F1
#
_cell.length_a   1.000
_cell.length_b   1.000
_cell.length_c   1.000
_cell.angle_alpha   90.00
_cell.angle_beta   90.00
_cell.angle_gamma   90.00
#
_symmetry.space_group_name_H-M   'P 1'
#
loop_
_entity.id
_entity.type
_entity.pdbx_description
1 polymer ?
#
loop_
_entity_poly.entity_id
_entity_poly.type
_entity_poly.pdbx_seq_one_letter_code
_entity_poly.pdbx_strand_id
1 'polypeptide(L)'
;MTTNAPIAAEALAEAIPFDFESLELSVKPSSEWSIRSLDRLERGYITSWLELVLPEKSYAAILDADLKPEAISRLVVAVQRAAGVRGN
;
A
#
# COMPACT_ATOMS: atom_id res chain seq x y z
N MET A 1 35.89 -6.39 22.92
CA MET A 1 34.56 -5.96 23.39
C MET A 1 33.90 -5.23 22.24
N THR A 2 33.10 -5.93 21.45
CA THR A 2 32.32 -5.34 20.35
C THR A 2 31.08 -4.73 20.95
N THR A 3 31.06 -3.40 21.04
CA THR A 3 29.90 -2.62 21.44
C THR A 3 28.83 -2.82 20.37
N ASN A 4 27.81 -3.60 20.73
CA ASN A 4 26.62 -3.86 19.95
C ASN A 4 25.96 -2.50 19.64
N ALA A 5 26.05 -2.04 18.39
CA ALA A 5 25.32 -0.85 17.97
C ALA A 5 23.83 -1.10 18.23
N PRO A 6 23.08 -0.16 18.81
CA PRO A 6 21.63 -0.30 18.90
C PRO A 6 21.07 -0.16 17.47
N ILE A 7 20.93 -1.29 16.76
CA ILE A 7 20.13 -1.37 15.55
C ILE A 7 18.66 -1.37 16.02
N ALA A 8 18.19 -0.20 16.48
CA ALA A 8 16.87 -0.01 17.07
C ALA A 8 16.26 1.33 16.63
N ALA A 9 16.42 1.68 15.37
CA ALA A 9 15.68 2.75 14.71
C ALA A 9 15.47 2.32 13.25
N GLU A 10 14.23 2.39 12.78
CA GLU A 10 13.80 2.02 11.42
C GLU A 10 13.61 0.51 11.17
N ALA A 11 12.83 -0.15 12.03
CA ALA A 11 11.93 -1.17 11.50
C ALA A 11 10.85 -0.45 10.66
N LEU A 12 11.19 -0.03 9.44
CA LEU A 12 10.17 0.28 8.43
C LEU A 12 9.31 -0.98 8.35
N ALA A 13 8.07 -0.88 8.81
CA ALA A 13 7.19 -2.03 8.89
C ALA A 13 7.09 -2.67 7.50
N GLU A 14 7.37 -3.97 7.43
CA GLU A 14 7.50 -4.69 6.16
C GLU A 14 6.20 -4.59 5.36
N ALA A 15 6.32 -4.34 4.04
CA ALA A 15 5.16 -4.25 3.18
C ALA A 15 4.40 -5.59 3.18
N ILE A 16 3.08 -5.53 3.28
CA ILE A 16 2.21 -6.70 3.38
C ILE A 16 1.91 -7.20 1.95
N PRO A 17 2.31 -8.43 1.58
CA PRO A 17 2.02 -8.98 0.27
C PRO A 17 0.53 -9.33 0.11
N PHE A 18 0.01 -9.16 -1.11
CA PHE A 18 -1.34 -9.59 -1.49
C PHE A 18 -1.44 -9.83 -3.00
N ASP A 19 -2.33 -10.73 -3.40
CA ASP A 19 -2.57 -11.03 -4.81
C ASP A 19 -3.77 -10.23 -5.35
N PHE A 20 -3.66 -9.72 -6.58
CA PHE A 20 -4.76 -9.06 -7.27
C PHE A 20 -4.70 -9.30 -8.79
N GLU A 21 -5.72 -9.93 -9.36
CA GLU A 21 -5.84 -10.15 -10.82
C GLU A 21 -4.54 -10.64 -11.50
N SER A 22 -3.91 -11.66 -10.89
CA SER A 22 -2.62 -12.24 -11.30
C SER A 22 -1.38 -11.37 -11.09
N LEU A 23 -1.51 -10.23 -10.41
CA LEU A 23 -0.40 -9.41 -9.95
C LEU A 23 -0.03 -9.78 -8.50
N GLU A 24 1.26 -9.99 -8.27
CA GLU A 24 1.85 -10.09 -6.94
C GLU A 24 2.19 -8.69 -6.44
N LEU A 25 1.34 -8.15 -5.57
CA LEU A 25 1.46 -6.78 -5.07
C LEU A 25 1.82 -6.77 -3.59
N SER A 26 2.17 -5.60 -3.08
CA SER A 26 2.31 -5.35 -1.65
C SER A 26 1.80 -3.97 -1.28
N VAL A 27 1.42 -3.80 -0.02
CA VAL A 27 0.90 -2.55 0.53
C VAL A 27 1.66 -2.21 1.80
N LYS A 28 1.93 -0.92 2.03
CA LYS A 28 2.46 -0.47 3.32
C LYS A 28 1.41 -0.75 4.41
N PRO A 29 1.81 -1.20 5.60
CA PRO A 29 0.86 -1.39 6.70
C PRO A 29 0.13 -0.08 7.01
N SER A 30 -1.13 -0.19 7.45
CA SER A 30 -1.98 0.99 7.69
C SER A 30 -1.41 1.94 8.76
N SER A 31 -0.54 1.46 9.65
CA SER A 31 0.21 2.30 10.60
C SER A 31 1.17 3.28 9.93
N GLU A 32 1.60 3.03 8.70
CA GLU A 32 2.51 3.86 7.90
C GLU A 32 1.76 4.83 6.98
N TRP A 33 0.42 4.81 6.99
CA TRP A 33 -0.38 5.67 6.13
C TRP A 33 -0.43 7.09 6.70
N SER A 34 0.13 8.04 5.97
CA SER A 34 0.09 9.45 6.36
C SER A 34 -1.33 10.04 6.26
N ILE A 35 -1.60 11.12 7.00
CA ILE A 35 -2.84 11.92 6.87
C ILE A 35 -3.09 12.30 5.40
N ARG A 36 -2.02 12.62 4.66
CA ARG A 36 -2.12 12.94 3.22
C ARG A 36 -2.71 11.77 2.43
N SER A 37 -2.30 10.54 2.70
CA SER A 37 -2.86 9.37 2.01
C SER A 37 -4.35 9.21 2.32
N LEU A 38 -4.76 9.40 3.57
CA LEU A 38 -6.17 9.34 3.97
C LEU A 38 -7.00 10.44 3.29
N ASP A 39 -6.50 11.68 3.25
CA ASP A 39 -7.17 12.79 2.54
C ASP A 39 -7.34 12.49 1.04
N ARG A 40 -6.34 11.87 0.39
CA ARG A 40 -6.47 11.44 -1.02
C ARG A 40 -7.56 10.39 -1.20
N LEU A 41 -7.62 9.40 -0.31
CA LEU A 41 -8.65 8.36 -0.34
C LEU A 41 -10.05 8.96 -0.16
N GLU A 42 -10.26 9.80 0.85
CA GLU A 42 -11.56 10.43 1.14
C GLU A 42 -12.04 11.36 0.03
N ARG A 43 -11.11 12.04 -0.66
CA ARG A 43 -11.41 12.90 -1.81
C ARG A 43 -11.58 12.15 -3.13
N GLY A 44 -11.41 10.83 -3.14
CA GLY A 44 -11.50 10.01 -4.35
C GLY A 44 -10.31 10.13 -5.30
N TYR A 45 -9.17 10.67 -4.85
CA TYR A 45 -7.92 10.73 -5.61
C TYR A 45 -7.19 9.39 -5.54
N ILE A 46 -7.81 8.34 -6.10
CA ILE A 46 -7.39 6.94 -5.92
C ILE A 46 -5.96 6.68 -6.41
N THR A 47 -5.56 7.19 -7.58
CA THR A 47 -4.19 6.96 -8.10
C THR A 47 -3.12 7.58 -7.21
N SER A 48 -3.32 8.83 -6.78
CA SER A 48 -2.43 9.49 -5.82
C SER A 48 -2.44 8.82 -4.45
N TRP A 49 -3.55 8.20 -4.04
CA TRP A 49 -3.58 7.40 -2.83
C TRP A 49 -2.76 6.12 -2.98
N LEU A 50 -2.96 5.38 -4.08
CA LEU A 50 -2.21 4.15 -4.39
C LEU A 50 -0.70 4.40 -4.44
N GLU A 51 -0.26 5.51 -5.05
CA GLU A 51 1.15 5.93 -5.07
C GLU A 51 1.75 6.11 -3.67
N LEU A 52 0.94 6.57 -2.70
CA LEU A 52 1.40 6.81 -1.33
C LEU A 52 1.44 5.52 -0.48
N VAL A 53 0.48 4.62 -0.67
CA VAL A 53 0.29 3.44 0.19
C VAL A 53 0.90 2.16 -0.37
N LEU A 54 1.24 2.11 -1.65
CA LEU A 54 1.93 0.99 -2.26
C LEU A 54 3.44 1.26 -2.33
N PRO A 55 4.29 0.22 -2.30
CA PRO A 55 5.66 0.33 -2.74
C PRO A 55 5.73 0.63 -4.25
N GLU A 56 6.80 1.30 -4.66
CA GLU A 56 7.00 1.75 -6.05
C GLU A 56 6.83 0.61 -7.08
N LYS A 57 7.38 -0.58 -6.78
CA LYS A 57 7.24 -1.76 -7.65
C LYS A 57 5.78 -2.17 -7.87
N SER A 58 4.96 -2.16 -6.81
CA SER A 58 3.54 -2.51 -6.91
C SER A 58 2.73 -1.44 -7.64
N TYR A 59 3.05 -0.17 -7.40
CA TYR A 59 2.40 0.93 -8.12
C TYR A 59 2.72 0.89 -9.62
N ALA A 60 3.98 0.66 -9.99
CA ALA A 60 4.38 0.49 -11.38
C ALA A 60 3.67 -0.70 -12.05
N ALA A 61 3.57 -1.84 -11.37
CA ALA A 61 2.87 -3.02 -11.90
C ALA A 61 1.38 -2.74 -12.19
N ILE A 62 0.71 -1.91 -11.38
CA ILE A 62 -0.67 -1.48 -11.63
C ILE A 62 -0.77 -0.58 -12.87
N LEU A 63 0.19 0.34 -13.05
CA LEU A 63 0.23 1.21 -14.23
C LEU A 63 0.46 0.40 -15.52
N ASP A 64 1.38 -0.59 -15.47
CA ASP A 64 1.68 -1.47 -16.60
C ASP A 64 0.49 -2.39 -16.96
N ALA A 65 -0.30 -2.80 -15.95
CA ALA A 65 -1.46 -3.66 -16.15
C ALA A 65 -2.66 -2.95 -16.81
N ASP A 66 -2.66 -1.61 -16.92
CA ASP A 66 -3.73 -0.79 -17.52
C ASP A 66 -5.15 -1.23 -17.05
N LEU A 67 -5.31 -1.33 -15.72
CA LEU A 67 -6.54 -1.83 -15.11
C LEU A 67 -7.76 -0.98 -15.49
N LYS A 68 -8.87 -1.66 -15.79
CA LYS A 68 -10.17 -1.00 -16.07
C LYS A 68 -10.76 -0.37 -14.80
N PRO A 69 -11.61 0.67 -14.94
CA PRO A 69 -12.20 1.36 -13.78
C PRO A 69 -12.86 0.43 -12.75
N GLU A 70 -13.54 -0.62 -13.20
CA GLU A 70 -14.20 -1.59 -12.31
C GLU A 70 -13.20 -2.39 -11.48
N ALA A 71 -12.02 -2.68 -12.04
CA ALA A 71 -10.93 -3.35 -11.34
C ALA A 71 -10.27 -2.42 -10.32
N ILE A 72 -10.16 -1.11 -10.60
CA ILE A 72 -9.60 -0.12 -9.67
C ILE A 72 -10.41 -0.08 -8.38
N SER A 73 -11.75 -0.10 -8.43
CA SER A 73 -12.59 -0.14 -7.22
C SER A 73 -12.34 -1.41 -6.39
N ARG A 74 -12.17 -2.57 -7.03
CA ARG A 74 -11.84 -3.82 -6.33
C ARG A 74 -10.42 -3.79 -5.74
N LEU A 75 -9.48 -3.17 -6.45
CA LEU A 75 -8.11 -2.99 -5.99
C LEU A 75 -8.07 -2.16 -4.71
N VAL A 76 -8.83 -1.05 -4.63
CA VAL A 76 -8.94 -0.24 -3.40
C VAL A 76 -9.37 -1.10 -2.21
N VAL A 77 -10.39 -1.93 -2.38
CA VAL A 77 -10.88 -2.84 -1.34
C VAL A 77 -9.83 -3.89 -0.97
N ALA A 78 -9.13 -4.46 -1.96
CA ALA A 78 -8.05 -5.42 -1.72
C ALA A 78 -6.90 -4.80 -0.91
N VAL A 79 -6.47 -3.59 -1.26
CA VAL A 79 -5.43 -2.82 -0.56
C VAL A 79 -5.84 -2.53 0.88
N GLN A 80 -7.08 -2.06 1.11
CA GLN A 80 -7.60 -1.81 2.46
C GLN A 80 -7.63 -3.09 3.31
N ARG A 81 -8.13 -4.19 2.72
CA ARG A 81 -8.19 -5.48 3.40
C ARG A 81 -6.81 -6.02 3.74
N ALA A 82 -5.85 -5.93 2.82
CA ALA A 82 -4.47 -6.35 3.03
C ALA A 82 -3.80 -5.52 4.14
N ALA A 83 -4.06 -4.21 4.18
CA ALA A 83 -3.54 -3.32 5.22
C ALA A 83 -4.26 -3.44 6.59
N GLY A 84 -5.21 -4.38 6.74
CA GLY A 84 -5.95 -4.59 7.97
C GLY A 84 -7.03 -3.53 8.26
N VAL A 85 -7.32 -2.65 7.29
CA VAL A 85 -8.43 -1.69 7.37
C VAL A 85 -9.71 -2.47 7.11
N ARG A 86 -10.36 -2.89 8.19
CA ARG A 86 -11.71 -3.46 8.13
C ARG A 86 -12.68 -2.34 7.76
N GLY A 87 -13.37 -2.48 6.64
CA GLY A 87 -14.46 -1.60 6.27
C GLY A 87 -15.54 -1.62 7.37
N ASN A 88 -16.03 -0.43 7.71
CA ASN A 88 -17.37 -0.29 8.31
C ASN A 88 -18.44 -0.62 7.26
#